data_AF-A0A0G4J5B5-F1
#
_entry.id   AF-A0A0G4J5B5-F1
#
_cell.length_a   1.000
_cell.length_b   1.000
_cell.length_c   1.000
_cell.angle_alpha   90.00
_cell.angle_beta   90.00
_cell.angle_gamma   90.00
#
_symmetry.space_group_name_H-M   'P 1'
#
loop_
_entity.id
_entity.type
_entity.pdbx_description
1 polymer ?
#
loop_
_entity_poly.entity_id
_entity_poly.type
_entity_poly.pdbx_seq_one_letter_code
_entity_poly.pdbx_strand_id
1 'polypeptide(L)'
;MRADMCAEDMRPFHMVGNQGFLAAMQTAYDIGMATKKPMRICDLVCVPKAVKLATVQRCEKLTTKVKSVLNAHIKDKVIVGAMTDIWADGINNVSFMSVTLHHIDEDFILHARTVSCDQFPEGSRHSASENPHRVRQPD
;
A
#
# COMPACT_ATOMS: atom_id res chain seq x y z
N MET A 1 -21.16 -5.71 17.88
CA MET A 1 -19.70 -5.84 17.97
C MET A 1 -19.25 -4.96 19.13
N ARG A 2 -18.63 -5.55 20.17
CA ARG A 2 -18.45 -4.88 21.47
C ARG A 2 -17.28 -3.91 21.42
N ALA A 3 -17.41 -2.78 22.12
CA ALA A 3 -16.33 -1.83 22.37
C ALA A 3 -15.06 -2.53 22.91
N ASP A 4 -15.25 -3.66 23.59
CA ASP A 4 -14.23 -4.56 24.13
C ASP A 4 -13.13 -4.90 23.10
N MET A 5 -13.47 -5.24 21.84
CA MET A 5 -12.43 -5.58 20.85
C MET A 5 -11.51 -4.38 20.57
N CYS A 6 -12.06 -3.17 20.45
CA CYS A 6 -11.26 -1.98 20.24
C CYS A 6 -10.40 -1.65 21.47
N ALA A 7 -10.92 -1.89 22.68
CA ALA A 7 -10.20 -1.65 23.92
C ALA A 7 -9.10 -2.69 24.20
N GLU A 8 -9.41 -3.99 24.03
CA GLU A 8 -8.50 -5.10 24.32
C GLU A 8 -7.37 -5.21 23.29
N ASP A 9 -7.69 -5.05 21.99
CA ASP A 9 -6.70 -5.15 20.90
C ASP A 9 -6.09 -3.79 20.53
N MET A 10 -6.41 -2.72 21.28
CA MET A 10 -5.96 -1.34 21.04
C MET A 10 -6.20 -0.87 19.60
N ARG A 11 -7.38 -1.18 19.06
CA ARG A 11 -7.70 -0.90 17.67
C ARG A 11 -8.48 0.40 17.48
N PRO A 12 -8.30 1.11 16.36
CA PRO A 12 -9.10 2.29 16.05
C PRO A 12 -10.60 1.95 15.94
N PHE A 13 -11.46 2.77 16.53
CA PHE A 13 -12.91 2.53 16.52
C PHE A 13 -13.51 2.48 15.11
N HIS A 14 -12.95 3.23 14.16
CA HIS A 14 -13.44 3.24 12.77
C HIS A 14 -13.28 1.89 12.06
N MET A 15 -12.43 0.98 12.57
CA MET A 15 -12.21 -0.31 11.91
C MET A 15 -13.48 -1.14 11.78
N VAL A 16 -14.44 -0.98 12.70
CA VAL A 16 -15.66 -1.80 12.77
C VAL A 16 -16.60 -1.53 11.59
N GLY A 17 -16.48 -0.34 10.98
CA GLY A 17 -17.23 0.04 9.78
C GLY A 17 -16.45 -0.18 8.47
N ASN A 18 -15.20 -0.62 8.53
CA ASN A 18 -14.40 -0.81 7.33
C ASN A 18 -14.89 -2.01 6.52
N GLN A 19 -14.99 -1.85 5.20
CA GLN A 19 -15.52 -2.88 4.31
C GLN A 19 -14.79 -4.22 4.42
N GLY A 20 -13.46 -4.20 4.62
CA GLY A 20 -12.67 -5.42 4.78
C GLY A 20 -13.04 -6.20 6.06
N PHE A 21 -13.32 -5.50 7.16
CA PHE A 21 -13.75 -6.12 8.40
C PHE A 21 -15.17 -6.71 8.26
N LEU A 22 -16.10 -5.94 7.70
CA LEU A 22 -17.48 -6.39 7.45
C LEU A 22 -17.51 -7.62 6.54
N ALA A 23 -16.71 -7.64 5.47
CA ALA A 23 -16.61 -8.78 4.56
C ALA A 23 -16.05 -10.05 5.25
N ALA A 24 -15.07 -9.90 6.15
CA ALA A 24 -14.53 -11.02 6.92
C ALA A 24 -15.57 -11.60 7.89
N MET A 25 -16.34 -10.73 8.58
CA MET A 25 -17.42 -11.16 9.47
C MET A 25 -18.55 -11.85 8.71
N GLN A 26 -18.95 -11.31 7.55
CA GLN A 26 -19.96 -11.94 6.69
C GLN A 26 -19.49 -13.32 6.21
N THR A 27 -18.22 -13.45 5.81
CA THR A 27 -17.65 -14.74 5.40
C THR A 27 -17.75 -15.78 6.53
N ALA A 28 -17.40 -15.40 7.76
CA ALA A 28 -17.51 -16.30 8.91
C ALA A 28 -18.97 -16.70 9.19
N TYR A 29 -19.90 -15.76 9.08
CA TYR A 29 -21.34 -16.01 9.22
C TYR A 29 -21.85 -16.99 8.15
N ASP A 30 -21.51 -16.77 6.88
CA ASP A 30 -21.95 -17.60 5.76
C ASP A 30 -21.44 -19.04 5.89
N ILE A 31 -20.19 -19.23 6.34
CA ILE A 31 -19.64 -20.57 6.62
C ILE A 31 -20.41 -21.24 7.77
N GLY A 32 -20.74 -20.50 8.83
CA GLY A 32 -21.59 -20.99 9.92
C GLY A 32 -22.96 -21.45 9.44
N MET A 33 -23.61 -20.66 8.60
CA MET A 33 -24.91 -21.00 8.00
C MET A 33 -24.83 -22.24 7.10
N ALA A 34 -23.76 -22.35 6.29
CA ALA A 34 -23.55 -23.47 5.38
C ALA A 34 -23.31 -24.80 6.13
N THR A 35 -22.57 -24.76 7.24
CA THR A 35 -22.20 -25.97 8.00
C THR A 35 -23.33 -26.51 8.88
N LYS A 36 -24.37 -25.72 9.17
CA LYS A 36 -25.52 -26.06 10.04
C LYS A 36 -25.12 -26.60 11.42
N LYS A 37 -23.90 -26.30 11.88
CA LYS A 37 -23.35 -26.76 13.15
C LYS A 37 -22.71 -25.58 13.88
N PRO A 38 -22.75 -25.57 15.22
CA PRO A 38 -21.94 -24.63 15.99
C PRO A 38 -20.46 -24.77 15.60
N MET A 39 -19.84 -23.65 15.27
CA MET A 39 -18.44 -23.59 14.86
C MET A 39 -17.70 -22.60 15.73
N ARG A 40 -16.47 -22.94 16.11
CA ARG A 40 -15.62 -22.02 16.84
C ARG A 40 -14.92 -21.10 15.86
N ILE A 41 -15.04 -19.79 16.07
CA ILE A 41 -14.39 -18.78 15.20
C ILE A 41 -12.86 -18.95 15.17
N CYS A 42 -12.24 -19.40 16.26
CA CYS A 42 -10.80 -19.65 16.29
C CYS A 42 -10.34 -20.70 15.27
N ASP A 43 -11.23 -21.61 14.86
CA ASP A 43 -10.89 -22.68 13.90
C ASP A 43 -11.02 -22.18 12.44
N LEU A 44 -11.69 -21.05 12.22
CA LEU A 44 -11.80 -20.36 10.92
C LEU A 44 -10.64 -19.39 10.67
N VAL A 45 -10.16 -18.73 11.73
CA VAL A 45 -9.20 -17.64 11.62
C VAL A 45 -7.83 -18.22 11.24
N CYS A 46 -7.32 -17.83 10.08
CA CYS A 46 -5.98 -18.20 9.66
C CYS A 46 -4.92 -17.57 10.56
N VAL A 47 -3.84 -18.31 10.83
CA VAL A 47 -2.69 -17.78 11.55
C VAL A 47 -2.06 -16.59 10.77
N PRO A 48 -1.45 -15.60 11.45
CA PRO A 48 -0.92 -14.40 10.81
C PRO A 48 0.06 -14.68 9.66
N LYS A 49 0.86 -15.74 9.77
CA LYS A 49 1.79 -16.17 8.70
C LYS A 49 1.07 -16.57 7.41
N ALA A 50 -0.06 -17.26 7.52
CA ALA A 50 -0.87 -17.66 6.37
C ALA A 50 -1.54 -16.44 5.72
N VAL A 51 -2.06 -15.51 6.53
CA VAL A 51 -2.61 -14.24 6.04
C VAL A 51 -1.55 -13.44 5.30
N LYS A 52 -0.35 -13.28 5.87
CA LYS A 52 0.77 -12.59 5.21
C LYS A 52 1.11 -13.22 3.86
N LEU A 53 1.26 -14.54 3.80
CA LEU A 53 1.60 -15.25 2.56
C LEU A 53 0.52 -15.04 1.49
N ALA A 54 -0.77 -15.20 1.85
CA ALA A 54 -1.88 -15.00 0.94
C ALA A 54 -1.95 -13.55 0.42
N THR A 55 -1.69 -12.57 1.29
CA THR A 55 -1.62 -11.15 0.91
C THR A 55 -0.49 -10.90 -0.09
N VAL A 56 0.72 -11.41 0.16
CA VAL A 56 1.87 -11.25 -0.75
C VAL A 56 1.54 -11.85 -2.12
N GLN A 57 1.03 -13.08 -2.17
CA GLN A 57 0.64 -13.73 -3.42
C GLN A 57 -0.45 -12.97 -4.17
N ARG A 58 -1.42 -12.40 -3.44
CA ARG A 58 -2.46 -11.55 -4.04
C ARG A 58 -1.88 -10.26 -4.60
N CYS A 59 -0.99 -9.60 -3.86
CA CYS A 59 -0.29 -8.41 -4.31
C CYS A 59 0.53 -8.68 -5.56
N GLU A 60 1.31 -9.76 -5.61
CA GLU A 60 2.09 -10.14 -6.80
C GLU A 60 1.20 -10.34 -8.04
N LYS A 61 0.09 -11.06 -7.90
CA LYS A 61 -0.88 -11.25 -8.99
C LYS A 61 -1.46 -9.92 -9.49
N LEU A 62 -1.85 -9.04 -8.56
CA LEU A 62 -2.40 -7.73 -8.90
C LEU A 62 -1.34 -6.84 -9.55
N THR A 63 -0.10 -6.86 -9.05
CA THR A 63 1.03 -6.14 -9.63
C THR A 63 1.30 -6.61 -11.06
N THR A 64 1.30 -7.91 -11.32
CA THR A 64 1.45 -8.45 -12.68
C THR A 64 0.34 -7.95 -13.61
N LYS A 65 -0.92 -7.94 -13.13
CA LYS A 65 -2.06 -7.41 -13.90
C LYS A 65 -1.93 -5.90 -14.16
N VAL A 66 -1.52 -5.12 -13.16
CA VAL A 66 -1.33 -3.67 -13.34
C VAL A 66 -0.19 -3.39 -14.32
N LYS A 67 0.93 -4.12 -14.21
CA LYS A 67 2.04 -4.02 -15.16
C LYS A 67 1.61 -4.32 -16.58
N SER A 68 0.77 -5.34 -16.80
CA SER A 68 0.30 -5.66 -18.16
C SER A 68 -0.58 -4.55 -18.74
N VAL A 69 -1.47 -3.95 -17.94
CA VAL A 69 -2.30 -2.81 -18.36
C VAL A 69 -1.43 -1.60 -18.70
N LEU A 70 -0.50 -1.24 -17.82
CA LEU A 70 0.39 -0.09 -18.04
C LEU A 70 1.27 -0.30 -19.27
N ASN A 71 1.82 -1.50 -19.49
CA ASN A 71 2.63 -1.80 -20.66
C ASN A 71 1.81 -1.70 -21.96
N ALA A 72 0.54 -2.08 -21.95
CA ALA A 72 -0.36 -1.89 -23.10
C ALA A 72 -0.58 -0.39 -23.37
N HIS A 73 -0.96 0.38 -22.34
CA HIS A 73 -1.13 1.83 -22.42
C HIS A 73 0.11 2.55 -22.98
N ILE A 74 1.31 2.19 -22.50
CA ILE A 74 2.58 2.75 -22.97
C ILE A 74 2.85 2.37 -24.43
N LYS A 75 2.57 1.12 -24.82
CA LYS A 75 2.74 0.64 -26.19
C LYS A 75 1.84 1.40 -27.17
N ASP A 76 0.62 1.71 -26.73
CA ASP A 76 -0.37 2.46 -27.51
C ASP A 76 -0.10 3.98 -27.49
N LYS A 77 1.07 4.39 -26.96
CA LYS A 77 1.54 5.78 -26.85
C LYS A 77 0.62 6.68 -26.04
N VAL A 78 -0.16 6.10 -25.12
CA VAL A 78 -0.98 6.86 -24.19
C VAL A 78 -0.07 7.52 -23.16
N ILE A 79 -0.35 8.79 -22.86
CA ILE A 79 0.42 9.57 -21.90
C ILE A 79 0.11 9.07 -20.49
N VAL A 80 1.15 8.73 -19.74
CA VAL A 80 1.09 8.38 -18.32
C VAL A 80 1.79 9.47 -17.52
N GLY A 81 1.11 10.04 -16.53
CA GLY A 81 1.70 10.92 -15.54
C GLY A 81 2.20 10.13 -14.33
N ALA A 82 3.27 10.59 -13.69
CA ALA A 82 3.73 10.06 -12.41
C ALA A 82 3.75 11.18 -11.37
N MET A 83 3.18 10.91 -10.20
CA MET A 83 3.29 11.74 -9.03
C MET A 83 4.21 11.04 -8.04
N THR A 84 5.17 11.78 -7.50
CA THR A 84 6.08 11.29 -6.47
C THR A 84 5.84 12.09 -5.20
N ASP A 85 5.34 11.42 -4.17
CA ASP A 85 5.18 12.01 -2.85
C ASP A 85 6.36 11.60 -1.96
N ILE A 86 7.02 12.58 -1.34
CA ILE A 86 8.14 12.35 -0.43
C ILE A 86 7.81 13.01 0.90
N TRP A 87 7.94 12.26 2.00
CA TRP A 87 7.74 12.79 3.34
C TRP A 87 8.69 12.14 4.34
N ALA A 88 8.91 12.82 5.47
CA ALA A 88 9.70 12.30 6.58
C ALA A 88 8.80 12.05 7.79
N ASP A 89 8.96 10.88 8.40
CA ASP A 89 8.40 10.56 9.70
C ASP A 89 9.41 10.95 10.79
N GLY A 90 9.14 12.06 11.47
CA GLY A 90 10.00 12.57 12.54
C GLY A 90 9.97 11.74 13.84
N ILE A 91 9.03 10.81 13.98
CA ILE A 91 8.98 9.90 15.15
C ILE A 91 9.96 8.75 14.92
N ASN A 92 9.91 8.15 13.74
CA ASN A 92 10.76 7.01 13.40
C ASN A 92 12.09 7.41 12.75
N ASN A 93 12.31 8.70 12.45
CA ASN A 93 13.44 9.22 11.68
C ASN A 93 13.62 8.47 10.35
N VAL A 94 12.51 8.22 9.66
CA VAL A 94 12.51 7.52 8.37
C VAL A 94 11.90 8.43 7.32
N SER A 95 12.57 8.56 6.18
CA SER A 95 11.98 9.17 4.98
C SER A 95 11.29 8.11 4.13
N PHE A 96 10.17 8.47 3.52
CA PHE A 96 9.39 7.61 2.63
C PHE A 96 9.21 8.29 1.27
N MET A 97 9.07 7.47 0.25
CA MET A 97 8.67 7.91 -1.09
C MET A 97 7.59 6.98 -1.62
N SER A 98 6.53 7.58 -2.16
CA SER A 98 5.54 6.85 -2.93
C SER A 98 5.49 7.35 -4.37
N VAL A 99 5.22 6.44 -5.30
CA VAL A 99 5.05 6.74 -6.71
C VAL A 99 3.65 6.31 -7.11
N THR A 100 2.86 7.27 -7.61
CA THR A 100 1.50 7.04 -8.10
C THR A 100 1.44 7.36 -9.59
N LEU A 101 1.08 6.37 -10.39
CA LEU A 101 0.89 6.52 -11.82
C LEU A 101 -0.56 6.94 -12.11
N HIS A 102 -0.69 7.87 -13.05
CA HIS A 102 -1.95 8.46 -13.50
C HIS A 102 -2.09 8.23 -15.00
N HIS A 103 -3.20 7.63 -15.44
CA HIS A 103 -3.53 7.50 -16.86
C HIS A 103 -5.03 7.64 -17.08
N ILE A 104 -5.40 8.01 -18.30
CA ILE A 104 -6.79 8.04 -18.75
C ILE A 104 -6.99 6.84 -19.69
N ASP A 105 -8.07 6.10 -19.50
CA ASP A 105 -8.44 4.99 -20.39
C ASP A 105 -9.31 5.45 -21.58
N GLU A 106 -9.73 4.50 -22.41
CA GLU A 106 -10.56 4.75 -23.59
C GLU A 106 -11.96 5.30 -23.23
N ASP A 107 -12.43 5.02 -22.00
CA ASP A 107 -13.70 5.51 -21.46
C ASP A 107 -13.56 6.89 -20.80
N PHE A 108 -12.41 7.56 -20.97
CA PHE A 108 -12.07 8.85 -20.35
C PHE A 108 -12.07 8.82 -18.81
N ILE A 109 -11.83 7.67 -18.20
CA ILE A 109 -11.75 7.51 -16.75
C ILE A 109 -10.30 7.74 -16.30
N LEU A 110 -10.10 8.64 -15.34
CA LEU A 110 -8.80 8.84 -14.69
C LEU A 110 -8.54 7.70 -13.69
N HIS A 111 -7.46 6.96 -13.92
CA HIS A 111 -6.95 5.96 -13.00
C HIS A 111 -5.72 6.48 -12.27
N ALA A 112 -5.77 6.51 -10.95
CA ALA A 112 -4.62 6.79 -10.07
C ALA A 112 -4.24 5.51 -9.32
N ARG A 113 -2.98 5.06 -9.47
CA ARG A 113 -2.50 3.79 -8.90
C ARG A 113 -1.13 3.97 -8.27
N THR A 114 -1.04 3.83 -6.96
CA THR A 114 0.25 3.76 -6.25
C THR A 114 0.95 2.46 -6.61
N VAL A 115 2.13 2.56 -7.24
CA VAL A 115 2.92 1.42 -7.72
C VAL A 115 4.11 1.08 -6.82
N SER A 116 4.52 2.03 -5.98
CA SER A 116 5.57 1.86 -4.98
C SER A 116 5.29 2.81 -3.81
N CYS A 117 5.61 2.36 -2.60
CA CYS A 117 5.61 3.15 -1.38
C CYS A 117 6.64 2.51 -0.47
N ASP A 118 7.84 3.07 -0.49
CA ASP A 118 9.01 2.46 0.13
C ASP A 118 9.74 3.47 1.00
N GLN A 119 10.50 2.96 1.96
CA GLN A 119 11.46 3.78 2.69
C GLN A 119 12.47 4.36 1.71
N PHE A 120 12.65 5.67 1.76
CA PHE A 120 13.64 6.37 0.96
C PHE A 120 15.05 5.90 1.37
N PRO A 121 15.94 5.56 0.43
CA PRO A 121 17.26 5.07 0.79
C PRO A 121 18.08 6.17 1.50
N GLU A 122 18.38 5.98 2.79
CA GLU A 122 19.45 6.73 3.46
C GLU A 122 20.80 6.11 3.07
N GLY A 123 21.22 6.32 1.82
CA GLY A 123 22.28 5.49 1.25
C GLY A 123 22.99 6.02 0.02
N SER A 124 23.04 7.34 -0.17
CA SER A 124 24.05 7.98 -1.01
C SER A 124 24.16 9.45 -0.60
N ARG A 125 24.79 9.72 0.56
CA ARG A 125 25.41 11.02 0.79
C ARG A 125 26.54 11.16 -0.24
N HIS A 126 26.22 11.55 -1.46
CA HIS A 126 27.14 12.41 -2.19
C HIS A 126 27.05 13.74 -1.47
N SER A 127 27.92 13.93 -0.48
CA SER A 127 28.34 15.27 -0.11
C SER A 127 28.69 15.94 -1.42
N ALA A 128 27.89 16.95 -1.84
CA ALA A 128 28.30 17.84 -2.91
C ALA A 128 29.71 18.30 -2.55
N SER A 129 30.68 17.82 -3.33
CA SER A 129 32.09 18.14 -3.16
C SER A 129 32.21 19.65 -3.00
N GLU A 130 32.98 20.07 -2.00
CA GLU A 130 33.44 21.44 -1.83
C GLU A 130 33.78 22.06 -3.19
N ASN A 131 33.16 23.19 -3.50
CA ASN A 131 33.44 23.97 -4.70
C ASN A 131 34.93 24.43 -4.63
N PRO A 132 35.86 23.93 -5.45
CA PRO A 132 37.28 24.27 -5.33
C PRO A 132 37.62 25.63 -5.96
N HIS A 133 36.64 26.37 -6.50
CA HIS A 133 36.87 27.61 -7.22
C HIS A 133 36.06 28.77 -6.64
N ARG A 134 36.47 29.22 -5.45
CA ARG A 134 36.23 30.60 -5.02
C ARG A 134 37.57 31.29 -4.82
N VAL A 135 38.21 31.64 -5.93
CA VAL A 135 39.36 32.56 -5.93
C VAL A 135 38.83 33.90 -5.40
N ARG A 136 39.26 34.29 -4.20
CA ARG A 136 39.08 35.67 -3.71
C ARG A 136 39.99 36.56 -4.56
N GLN A 137 39.42 37.52 -5.28
CA GLN A 137 40.21 38.65 -5.76
C GLN A 137 40.50 39.56 -4.55
N PRO A 138 41.74 40.04 -4.37
CA PRO A 138 42.06 41.02 -3.34
C PRO A 138 41.63 42.42 -3.82
N ASP A 139 41.23 43.25 -2.85
CA ASP A 139 41.01 44.70 -3.00
C ASP A 139 42.32 45.45 -3.30
#